data_AF-A0A841KWD9-F1
#
_entry.id   AF-A0A841KWD9-F1
#
_cell.length_a   1.000
_cell.length_b   1.000
_cell.length_c   1.000
_cell.angle_alpha   90.00
_cell.angle_beta   90.00
_cell.angle_gamma   90.00
#
_symmetry.space_group_name_H-M   'P 1'
#
loop_
_entity.id
_entity.type
_entity.pdbx_description
1 polymer ?
#
loop_
_entity_poly.entity_id
_entity_poly.type
_entity_poly.pdbx_seq_one_letter_code
_entity_poly.pdbx_strand_id
1 'polypeptide(L)'
;MLFIVDEASGVADPIMEAILGTLSGKENKLLMCGNPTRISGVFYDSHHRDRADYKTHKISSLDSPRTSKENIEMLKRKYHEDSDVYRIRVLGEFPKAEPDTFIALELAELATKAKIDSVGDTIHLGIDVARFGDDETVIAPRIGSKVFKLHCYSKNDTMVTAGWGISIAKQMLEKFPTAYKVCFKVDDSGVGGGVTDRLNEVIREEELENWEVIPVNNGSSSDDEHYDNKGTECWAAVRDILQENFSDHVQGKDPIIELPDDEKLISQLTTRKYRMTSKGKIALERKEEMKKRGLQSPDRADAVVLAFYEPPDKNPFYVSVLER
;
A
#
# COMPACT_ATOMS: atom_id res chain seq x y z
N MET A 1 -29.29 -18.04 16.64
CA MET A 1 -28.25 -17.91 15.59
C MET A 1 -27.10 -17.09 16.16
N LEU A 2 -25.85 -17.43 15.85
CA LEU A 2 -24.67 -16.67 16.33
C LEU A 2 -23.86 -16.21 15.13
N PHE A 3 -23.65 -14.90 15.02
CA PHE A 3 -22.66 -14.32 14.12
C PHE A 3 -21.41 -13.96 14.92
N ILE A 4 -20.25 -14.37 14.40
CA ILE A 4 -18.94 -13.94 14.88
C ILE A 4 -18.30 -13.20 13.73
N VAL A 5 -18.06 -11.91 13.93
CA VAL A 5 -17.42 -11.03 12.95
C VAL A 5 -16.05 -10.70 13.49
N ASP A 6 -15.02 -11.27 12.87
CA ASP A 6 -13.63 -10.93 13.18
C ASP A 6 -13.18 -9.73 12.33
N GLU A 7 -12.22 -8.95 12.84
CA GLU A 7 -11.83 -7.63 12.31
C GLU A 7 -13.02 -6.72 11.95
N ALA A 8 -14.03 -6.69 12.82
CA ALA A 8 -15.32 -6.02 12.59
C ALA A 8 -15.22 -4.51 12.29
N SER A 9 -14.15 -3.84 12.73
CA SER A 9 -13.91 -2.42 12.38
C SER A 9 -13.60 -2.21 10.90
N GLY A 10 -13.11 -3.24 10.21
CA GLY A 10 -12.79 -3.20 8.78
C GLY A 10 -13.96 -3.53 7.85
N VAL A 11 -14.97 -4.23 8.37
CA VAL A 11 -16.13 -4.71 7.59
C VAL A 11 -16.97 -3.53 7.08
N ALA A 12 -17.43 -3.63 5.83
CA ALA A 12 -18.24 -2.59 5.21
C ALA A 12 -19.66 -2.55 5.82
N ASP A 13 -20.21 -1.35 6.01
CA ASP A 13 -21.52 -1.15 6.62
C ASP A 13 -22.66 -1.92 5.94
N PRO A 14 -22.75 -2.03 4.59
CA PRO A 14 -23.81 -2.84 3.96
C PRO A 14 -23.79 -4.31 4.36
N ILE A 15 -22.61 -4.88 4.61
CA ILE A 15 -22.46 -6.26 5.08
C ILE A 15 -22.98 -6.35 6.53
N MET A 16 -22.60 -5.39 7.37
CA MET A 16 -23.05 -5.33 8.75
C MET A 16 -24.56 -5.11 8.87
N GLU A 17 -25.14 -4.23 8.05
CA GLU A 17 -26.59 -3.99 7.96
C GLU A 17 -27.34 -5.27 7.58
N ALA A 18 -26.83 -6.03 6.61
CA ALA A 18 -27.41 -7.32 6.25
C ALA A 18 -27.37 -8.31 7.43
N ILE A 19 -26.26 -8.39 8.16
CA ILE A 19 -26.13 -9.22 9.37
C ILE A 19 -27.16 -8.78 10.42
N LEU A 20 -27.20 -7.48 10.75
CA LEU A 20 -28.12 -6.91 11.73
C LEU A 20 -29.59 -7.19 11.37
N GLY A 21 -29.94 -7.12 10.09
CA GLY A 21 -31.30 -7.43 9.60
C GLY A 21 -31.75 -8.87 9.87
N THR A 22 -30.82 -9.80 10.04
CA THR A 22 -31.13 -11.21 10.37
C THR A 22 -31.27 -11.46 11.88
N LEU A 23 -30.92 -10.50 12.74
CA LEU A 23 -30.92 -10.65 14.20
C LEU A 23 -32.30 -10.42 14.85
N SER A 24 -33.40 -10.85 14.21
CA SER A 24 -34.77 -10.64 14.69
C SER A 24 -35.25 -11.62 15.78
N GLY A 25 -34.55 -12.73 15.97
CA GLY A 25 -34.89 -13.77 16.95
C GLY A 25 -34.36 -13.47 18.36
N LYS A 26 -35.14 -13.81 19.39
CA LYS A 26 -34.81 -13.57 20.82
C LYS A 26 -33.45 -14.14 21.26
N GLU A 27 -33.04 -15.27 20.68
CA GLU A 27 -31.80 -15.97 21.02
C GLU A 27 -30.67 -15.69 20.01
N ASN A 28 -30.83 -14.70 19.13
CA ASN A 28 -29.77 -14.33 18.20
C ASN A 28 -28.66 -13.55 18.93
N LYS A 29 -27.42 -13.86 18.59
CA LYS A 29 -26.22 -13.29 19.19
C LYS A 29 -25.29 -12.77 18.09
N LEU A 30 -24.65 -11.64 18.36
CA LEU A 30 -23.61 -11.06 17.54
C LEU A 30 -22.39 -10.85 18.42
N LEU A 31 -21.26 -11.40 18.01
CA LEU A 31 -19.94 -11.15 18.58
C LEU A 31 -19.11 -10.43 17.53
N MET A 32 -18.61 -9.25 17.87
CA MET A 32 -17.68 -8.49 17.04
C MET A 32 -16.32 -8.45 17.73
N CYS A 33 -15.29 -8.88 17.03
CA CYS A 33 -13.89 -8.84 17.45
C CYS A 33 -13.11 -8.03 16.42
N GLY A 34 -12.08 -7.30 16.86
CA GLY A 34 -11.23 -6.55 15.94
C GLY A 34 -10.53 -5.38 16.60
N ASN A 35 -9.54 -4.84 15.89
CA ASN A 35 -8.89 -3.61 16.31
C ASN A 35 -9.81 -2.40 16.01
N PRO A 36 -9.94 -1.41 16.91
CA PRO A 36 -10.83 -0.26 16.74
C PRO A 36 -10.25 0.76 15.74
N THR A 37 -10.18 0.37 14.47
CA THR A 37 -9.46 1.12 13.45
C THR A 37 -10.21 2.34 12.93
N ARG A 38 -11.53 2.46 13.07
CA ARG A 38 -12.34 3.58 12.50
C ARG A 38 -13.16 4.28 13.58
N ILE A 39 -13.40 5.59 13.43
CA ILE A 39 -14.35 6.34 14.31
C ILE A 39 -15.77 6.44 13.75
N SER A 40 -16.12 5.58 12.80
CA SER A 40 -17.40 5.53 12.12
C SER A 40 -17.75 4.08 11.76
N GLY A 41 -19.03 3.84 11.44
CA GLY A 41 -19.56 2.52 11.09
C GLY A 41 -20.04 1.70 12.29
N VAL A 42 -20.62 0.52 12.00
CA VAL A 42 -21.34 -0.31 13.00
C VAL A 42 -20.47 -0.69 14.20
N PHE A 43 -19.20 -1.03 13.98
CA PHE A 43 -18.30 -1.39 15.07
C PHE A 43 -18.02 -0.21 16.01
N TYR A 44 -17.79 0.99 15.48
CA TYR A 44 -17.61 2.20 16.30
C TYR A 44 -18.88 2.53 17.09
N ASP A 45 -20.03 2.49 16.42
CA ASP A 45 -21.33 2.81 17.01
C ASP A 45 -21.66 1.86 18.17
N SER A 46 -21.33 0.56 18.04
CA SER A 46 -21.51 -0.43 19.11
C SER A 46 -20.74 -0.10 20.40
N HIS A 47 -19.68 0.70 20.31
CA HIS A 47 -18.87 1.14 21.46
C HIS A 47 -19.25 2.54 21.96
N HIS A 48 -20.08 3.28 21.22
CA HIS A 48 -20.41 4.67 21.51
C HIS A 48 -21.92 4.89 21.54
N ARG A 49 -22.54 5.12 20.38
CA ARG A 49 -23.96 5.48 20.25
C ARG A 49 -24.88 4.36 20.73
N ASP A 50 -24.55 3.13 20.34
CA ASP A 50 -25.40 1.95 20.54
C ASP A 50 -24.90 1.11 21.74
N ARG A 51 -23.98 1.64 22.55
CA ARG A 51 -23.36 0.94 23.71
C ARG A 51 -24.32 0.34 24.73
N ALA A 52 -25.59 0.76 24.72
CA ALA A 52 -26.62 0.21 25.58
C ALA A 52 -27.04 -1.20 25.15
N ASP A 53 -26.93 -1.51 23.85
CA ASP A 53 -27.31 -2.78 23.25
C ASP A 53 -26.14 -3.78 23.20
N TYR A 54 -24.92 -3.31 23.46
CA TYR A 54 -23.70 -4.12 23.40
C TYR A 54 -23.01 -4.24 24.76
N LYS A 55 -22.42 -5.42 24.99
CA LYS A 55 -21.44 -5.61 26.06
C LYS A 55 -20.04 -5.47 25.48
N THR A 56 -19.40 -4.34 25.72
CA THR A 56 -18.08 -4.03 25.17
C THR A 56 -16.96 -4.49 26.10
N HIS A 57 -15.89 -5.02 25.49
CA HIS A 57 -14.68 -5.47 26.18
C HIS A 57 -13.47 -4.88 25.47
N LYS A 58 -12.67 -4.10 26.19
CA LYS A 58 -11.39 -3.55 25.71
C LYS A 58 -10.25 -4.40 26.28
N ILE A 59 -9.35 -4.84 25.41
CA ILE A 59 -8.16 -5.61 25.79
C ILE A 59 -6.93 -4.87 25.24
N SER A 60 -6.10 -4.35 26.15
CA SER A 60 -4.81 -3.76 25.78
C SER A 60 -3.75 -4.85 25.65
N SER A 61 -2.85 -4.70 24.69
CA SER A 61 -1.65 -5.52 24.55
C SER A 61 -0.74 -5.42 25.78
N LEU A 62 -0.82 -4.33 26.55
CA LEU A 62 -0.06 -4.13 27.79
C LEU A 62 -0.55 -5.04 28.94
N ASP A 63 -1.84 -5.38 28.94
CA ASP A 63 -2.48 -6.14 30.01
C ASP A 63 -2.47 -7.65 29.76
N SER A 64 -2.12 -8.06 28.54
CA SER A 64 -2.10 -9.46 28.13
C SER A 64 -0.73 -10.10 28.38
N PRO A 65 -0.66 -11.26 29.08
CA PRO A 65 0.58 -11.99 29.28
C PRO A 65 1.08 -12.70 28.01
N ARG A 66 0.27 -12.72 26.93
CA ARG A 66 0.56 -13.43 25.68
C ARG A 66 1.16 -12.53 24.60
N THR A 67 1.19 -11.22 24.83
CA THR A 67 1.65 -10.23 23.84
C THR A 67 3.16 -10.05 23.90
N SER A 68 3.79 -9.94 22.72
CA SER A 68 5.23 -9.73 22.62
C SER A 68 5.61 -8.32 23.12
N LYS A 69 6.41 -8.27 24.18
CA LYS A 69 6.97 -7.02 24.71
C LYS A 69 7.89 -6.34 23.70
N GLU A 70 8.60 -7.11 22.89
CA GLU A 70 9.45 -6.61 21.82
C GLU A 70 8.63 -5.91 20.73
N ASN A 71 7.47 -6.47 20.37
CA ASN A 71 6.56 -5.87 19.39
C ASN A 71 5.96 -4.54 19.90
N ILE A 72 5.60 -4.48 21.18
CA ILE A 72 5.10 -3.24 21.81
C ILE A 72 6.18 -2.14 21.76
N GLU A 73 7.42 -2.48 22.15
CA GLU A 73 8.54 -1.53 22.10
C GLU A 73 8.91 -1.14 20.66
N MET A 74 8.81 -2.06 19.71
CA MET A 74 9.00 -1.75 18.28
C MET A 74 7.94 -0.74 17.80
N LEU A 75 6.66 -0.99 18.05
CA LEU A 75 5.57 -0.09 17.67
C LEU A 75 5.73 1.28 18.34
N LYS A 76 6.12 1.31 19.62
CA LYS A 76 6.41 2.54 20.36
C LYS A 76 7.56 3.34 19.73
N ARG A 77 8.68 2.69 19.38
CA ARG A 77 9.82 3.35 18.72
C ARG A 77 9.46 3.88 17.33
N LYS A 78 8.69 3.10 16.57
CA LYS A 78 8.38 3.37 15.16
C LYS A 78 7.32 4.45 14.98
N TYR A 79 6.27 4.42 15.80
CA TYR A 79 5.10 5.28 15.62
C TYR A 79 4.91 6.31 16.74
N HIS A 80 5.68 6.23 17.84
CA HIS A 80 5.47 7.01 19.07
C HIS A 80 4.17 6.66 19.80
N GLU A 81 4.17 6.80 21.13
CA GLU A 81 3.02 6.45 22.00
C GLU A 81 1.75 7.26 21.71
N ASP A 82 1.91 8.49 21.20
CA ASP A 82 0.80 9.38 20.91
C ASP A 82 0.11 9.10 19.57
N SER A 83 0.67 8.22 18.72
CA SER A 83 0.11 7.89 17.42
C SER A 83 -1.17 7.06 17.51
N ASP A 84 -2.01 7.20 16.50
CA ASP A 84 -3.19 6.36 16.35
C ASP A 84 -2.82 4.88 16.09
N VAL A 85 -1.67 4.60 15.45
CA VAL A 85 -1.17 3.22 15.28
C VAL A 85 -0.90 2.56 16.63
N TYR A 86 -0.14 3.23 17.52
CA TYR A 86 0.12 2.71 18.87
C TYR A 86 -1.17 2.58 19.67
N ARG A 87 -2.06 3.57 19.56
CA ARG A 87 -3.35 3.56 20.23
C ARG A 87 -4.22 2.37 19.85
N ILE A 88 -4.34 2.09 18.56
CA ILE A 88 -5.16 1.00 18.04
C ILE A 88 -4.54 -0.35 18.40
N ARG A 89 -3.27 -0.56 18.04
CA ARG A 89 -2.62 -1.88 18.10
C ARG A 89 -2.06 -2.25 19.47
N VAL A 90 -1.72 -1.26 20.30
CA VAL A 90 -1.21 -1.51 21.66
C VAL A 90 -2.30 -1.26 22.69
N LEU A 91 -2.95 -0.10 22.66
CA LEU A 91 -3.89 0.28 23.71
C LEU A 91 -5.31 -0.27 23.50
N GLY A 92 -5.64 -0.73 22.29
CA GLY A 92 -7.00 -1.19 21.95
C GLY A 92 -8.01 -0.04 22.00
N GLU A 93 -7.60 1.14 21.56
CA GLU A 93 -8.40 2.37 21.60
C GLU A 93 -8.70 2.90 20.20
N PHE A 94 -9.88 3.48 20.03
CA PHE A 94 -10.24 4.18 18.80
C PHE A 94 -9.29 5.36 18.54
N PRO A 95 -9.01 5.70 17.27
CA PRO A 95 -8.14 6.81 16.92
C PRO A 95 -8.74 8.16 17.35
N LYS A 96 -7.91 9.22 17.47
CA LYS A 96 -8.38 10.58 17.85
C LYS A 96 -9.31 11.20 16.81
N ALA A 97 -9.14 10.80 15.55
CA ALA A 97 -9.87 11.29 14.39
C ALA A 97 -10.10 10.11 13.44
N GLU A 98 -10.90 10.29 12.39
CA GLU A 98 -11.00 9.28 11.33
C GLU A 98 -9.60 8.96 10.81
N PRO A 99 -9.30 7.67 10.53
CA PRO A 99 -8.07 7.31 9.87
C PRO A 99 -8.09 7.98 8.52
N ASP A 100 -7.37 9.08 8.43
CA ASP A 100 -7.07 9.74 7.19
C ASP A 100 -5.97 8.98 6.44
N THR A 101 -5.45 7.88 6.98
CA THR A 101 -4.48 7.00 6.30
C THR A 101 -5.10 6.31 5.10
N PHE A 102 -4.41 6.38 3.96
CA PHE A 102 -4.96 5.88 2.69
C PHE A 102 -4.94 4.35 2.56
N ILE A 103 -3.93 3.69 3.14
CA ILE A 103 -3.81 2.22 3.20
C ILE A 103 -3.75 1.81 4.67
N ALA A 104 -4.64 0.91 5.08
CA ALA A 104 -4.65 0.40 6.45
C ALA A 104 -3.47 -0.55 6.71
N LEU A 105 -2.97 -0.56 7.95
CA LEU A 105 -1.78 -1.34 8.34
C LEU A 105 -1.96 -2.83 8.13
N GLU A 106 -3.14 -3.34 8.45
CA GLU A 106 -3.52 -4.76 8.34
C GLU A 106 -3.36 -5.26 6.90
N LEU A 107 -3.70 -4.41 5.92
CA LEU A 107 -3.61 -4.74 4.50
C LEU A 107 -2.16 -4.93 4.07
N ALA A 108 -1.28 -4.00 4.47
CA ALA A 108 0.15 -4.06 4.17
C ALA A 108 0.84 -5.22 4.90
N GLU A 109 0.56 -5.43 6.19
CA GLU A 109 1.14 -6.52 7.00
C GLU A 109 0.70 -7.91 6.51
N LEU A 110 -0.53 -8.05 6.03
CA LEU A 110 -0.97 -9.32 5.46
C LEU A 110 -0.17 -9.66 4.19
N ALA A 111 0.08 -8.66 3.34
CA ALA A 111 0.83 -8.85 2.10
C ALA A 111 2.32 -9.19 2.34
N THR A 112 2.93 -8.83 3.47
CA THR A 112 4.31 -9.24 3.80
C THR A 112 4.42 -10.67 4.33
N LYS A 113 3.33 -11.20 4.89
CA LYS A 113 3.24 -12.59 5.36
C LYS A 113 2.96 -13.58 4.22
N ALA A 114 2.48 -13.09 3.07
CA ALA A 114 2.21 -13.90 1.90
C ALA A 114 3.49 -14.53 1.32
N LYS A 115 3.30 -15.67 0.66
CA LYS A 115 4.31 -16.31 -0.19
C LYS A 115 3.63 -16.72 -1.48
N ILE A 116 3.97 -16.05 -2.57
CA ILE A 116 3.44 -16.36 -3.90
C ILE A 116 4.58 -16.66 -4.87
N ASP A 117 4.30 -17.44 -5.90
CA ASP A 117 5.20 -17.58 -7.03
C ASP A 117 5.17 -16.33 -7.90
N SER A 118 6.34 -15.94 -8.43
CA SER A 118 6.41 -14.88 -9.42
C SER A 118 5.89 -15.40 -10.75
N VAL A 119 4.72 -14.94 -11.18
CA VAL A 119 4.10 -15.30 -12.45
C VAL A 119 4.11 -14.08 -13.37
N GLY A 120 4.66 -14.22 -14.58
CA GLY A 120 4.72 -13.16 -15.57
C GLY A 120 5.95 -13.26 -16.47
N ASP A 121 5.89 -12.61 -17.62
CA ASP A 121 6.98 -12.55 -18.60
C ASP A 121 7.83 -11.25 -18.49
N THR A 122 7.45 -10.36 -17.58
CA THR A 122 8.02 -9.00 -17.47
C THR A 122 8.54 -8.74 -16.06
N ILE A 123 9.78 -8.25 -15.98
CA ILE A 123 10.40 -7.66 -14.81
C ILE A 123 10.08 -6.16 -14.82
N HIS A 124 9.27 -5.72 -13.87
CA HIS A 124 8.99 -4.31 -13.66
C HIS A 124 9.94 -3.74 -12.62
N LEU A 125 10.53 -2.57 -12.91
CA LEU A 125 11.40 -1.84 -12.00
C LEU A 125 10.80 -0.45 -11.75
N GLY A 126 10.10 -0.27 -10.63
CA GLY A 126 9.66 1.05 -10.19
C GLY A 126 10.84 1.82 -9.59
N ILE A 127 11.11 3.02 -10.09
CA ILE A 127 12.28 3.83 -9.69
C ILE A 127 11.80 5.20 -9.20
N ASP A 128 11.82 5.41 -7.89
CA ASP A 128 11.67 6.75 -7.29
C ASP A 128 13.06 7.38 -7.13
N VAL A 129 13.29 8.48 -7.86
CA VAL A 129 14.59 9.12 -7.97
C VAL A 129 14.66 10.35 -7.06
N ALA A 130 15.34 10.21 -5.93
CA ALA A 130 15.83 11.34 -5.16
C ALA A 130 17.22 11.80 -5.65
N ARG A 131 17.48 13.12 -5.69
CA ARG A 131 18.79 13.69 -6.02
C ARG A 131 19.24 14.67 -4.94
N PHE A 132 20.24 14.25 -4.17
CA PHE A 132 20.82 14.99 -3.04
C PHE A 132 19.79 15.31 -1.92
N GLY A 133 20.25 15.38 -0.67
CA GLY A 133 19.39 15.55 0.51
C GLY A 133 19.24 14.27 1.33
N ASP A 134 18.18 14.22 2.14
CA ASP A 134 17.88 13.14 3.09
C ASP A 134 16.93 12.06 2.53
N ASP A 135 16.36 12.29 1.34
CA ASP A 135 15.45 11.34 0.67
C ASP A 135 16.23 10.20 -0.01
N GLU A 136 15.61 9.02 -0.12
CA GLU A 136 16.22 7.82 -0.72
C GLU A 136 15.89 7.69 -2.21
N THR A 137 16.86 7.27 -3.02
CA THR A 137 16.58 6.68 -4.33
C THR A 137 16.21 5.22 -4.11
N VAL A 138 15.04 4.79 -4.61
CA VAL A 138 14.56 3.42 -4.42
C VAL A 138 14.23 2.76 -5.75
N ILE A 139 14.73 1.54 -5.94
CA ILE A 139 14.37 0.66 -7.04
C ILE A 139 13.59 -0.52 -6.46
N ALA A 140 12.35 -0.70 -6.93
CA ALA A 140 11.42 -1.73 -6.50
C ALA A 140 11.21 -2.76 -7.64
N PRO A 141 11.86 -3.94 -7.58
CA PRO A 141 11.66 -4.98 -8.56
C PRO A 141 10.38 -5.76 -8.31
N ARG A 142 9.65 -6.07 -9.39
CA ARG A 142 8.39 -6.82 -9.35
C ARG A 142 8.27 -7.74 -10.56
N ILE A 143 7.75 -8.95 -10.37
CA ILE A 143 7.25 -9.83 -11.45
C ILE A 143 5.85 -10.28 -11.03
N GLY A 144 4.84 -10.05 -11.88
CA GLY A 144 3.44 -10.27 -11.49
C GLY A 144 3.11 -9.49 -10.22
N SER A 145 2.41 -10.09 -9.26
CA SER A 145 2.09 -9.43 -7.99
C SER A 145 3.15 -9.64 -6.90
N LYS A 146 4.34 -10.14 -7.25
CA LYS A 146 5.42 -10.37 -6.28
C LYS A 146 6.43 -9.23 -6.33
N VAL A 147 6.50 -8.45 -5.25
CA VAL A 147 7.51 -7.41 -5.06
C VAL A 147 8.72 -8.04 -4.35
N PHE A 148 9.89 -7.87 -4.94
CA PHE A 148 11.14 -8.39 -4.42
C PHE A 148 11.79 -7.39 -3.45
N LYS A 149 12.94 -7.77 -2.90
CA LYS A 149 13.72 -6.90 -2.01
C LYS A 149 13.97 -5.54 -2.67
N LEU A 150 13.69 -4.47 -1.93
CA LEU A 150 13.91 -3.11 -2.40
C LEU A 150 15.41 -2.76 -2.37
N HIS A 151 15.85 -2.01 -3.36
CA HIS A 151 17.21 -1.49 -3.45
C HIS A 151 17.19 0.00 -3.14
N CYS A 152 17.70 0.36 -1.97
CA CYS A 152 17.66 1.72 -1.44
C CYS A 152 19.06 2.32 -1.45
N TYR A 153 19.18 3.52 -1.98
CA TYR A 153 20.42 4.26 -2.09
C TYR A 153 20.24 5.70 -1.64
N SER A 154 21.33 6.37 -1.28
CA SER A 154 21.31 7.78 -0.87
C SER A 154 22.39 8.54 -1.62
N LYS A 155 22.09 9.80 -1.97
CA LYS A 155 23.07 10.77 -2.52
C LYS A 155 23.76 10.33 -3.83
N ASN A 156 23.09 9.54 -4.65
CA ASN A 156 23.60 9.15 -5.97
C ASN A 156 23.19 10.16 -7.05
N ASP A 157 24.01 10.24 -8.10
CA ASP A 157 23.62 10.92 -9.33
C ASP A 157 22.75 10.03 -10.23
N THR A 158 22.20 10.63 -11.29
CA THR A 158 21.28 9.97 -12.22
C THR A 158 21.95 8.86 -13.04
N MET A 159 23.24 9.00 -13.35
CA MET A 159 23.98 8.00 -14.15
C MET A 159 24.22 6.73 -13.34
N VAL A 160 24.63 6.90 -12.07
CA VAL A 160 24.79 5.80 -11.12
C VAL A 160 23.45 5.10 -10.89
N THR A 161 22.37 5.85 -10.75
CA THR A 161 21.01 5.31 -10.56
C THR A 161 20.56 4.46 -11.76
N ALA A 162 20.76 4.94 -12.99
CA ALA A 162 20.47 4.16 -14.19
C ALA A 162 21.30 2.87 -14.25
N GLY A 163 22.59 2.95 -13.90
CA GLY A 163 23.47 1.78 -13.81
C GLY A 163 22.98 0.72 -12.81
N TRP A 164 22.48 1.15 -11.65
CA TRP A 164 21.85 0.23 -10.68
C TRP A 164 20.60 -0.44 -11.25
N GLY A 165 19.73 0.33 -11.91
CA GLY A 165 18.54 -0.21 -12.58
C GLY A 165 18.89 -1.32 -13.57
N ILE A 166 19.86 -1.07 -14.45
CA ILE A 166 20.35 -2.05 -15.43
C ILE A 166 20.94 -3.28 -14.76
N SER A 167 21.77 -3.09 -13.72
CA SER A 167 22.39 -4.21 -13.00
C SER A 167 21.35 -5.10 -12.34
N ILE A 168 20.33 -4.52 -11.71
CA ILE A 168 19.23 -5.26 -11.08
C ILE A 168 18.40 -5.99 -12.15
N ALA A 169 18.09 -5.36 -13.28
CA ALA A 169 17.40 -6.00 -14.39
C ALA A 169 18.16 -7.23 -14.90
N LYS A 170 19.47 -7.12 -15.14
CA LYS A 170 20.32 -8.24 -15.60
C LYS A 170 20.33 -9.39 -14.57
N GLN A 171 20.48 -9.09 -13.28
CA GLN A 171 20.42 -10.11 -12.21
C GLN A 171 19.04 -10.79 -12.12
N MET A 172 17.95 -10.04 -12.32
CA MET A 172 16.59 -10.57 -12.31
C MET A 172 16.33 -11.50 -13.50
N LEU A 173 16.82 -11.15 -14.69
CA LEU A 173 16.73 -12.01 -15.89
C LEU A 173 17.46 -13.33 -15.71
N GLU A 174 18.66 -13.31 -15.12
CA GLU A 174 19.43 -14.53 -14.82
C GLU A 174 18.68 -15.43 -13.83
N LYS A 175 18.03 -14.83 -12.83
CA LYS A 175 17.33 -15.57 -11.77
C LYS A 175 15.94 -16.05 -12.19
N PHE A 176 15.26 -15.32 -13.07
CA PHE A 176 13.90 -15.60 -13.52
C PHE A 176 13.83 -15.67 -15.05
N PRO A 177 14.32 -16.75 -15.68
CA PRO A 177 14.38 -16.85 -17.15
C PRO A 177 13.02 -16.79 -17.85
N THR A 178 11.92 -17.05 -17.13
CA THR A 178 10.55 -16.91 -17.66
C THR A 178 10.15 -15.46 -17.86
N ALA A 179 10.76 -14.53 -17.13
CA ALA A 179 10.49 -13.10 -17.22
C ALA A 179 11.54 -12.43 -18.11
N TYR A 180 11.40 -12.59 -19.43
CA TYR A 180 12.40 -12.17 -20.42
C TYR A 180 12.27 -10.71 -20.89
N LYS A 181 11.22 -9.99 -20.46
CA LYS A 181 11.03 -8.56 -20.71
C LYS A 181 11.42 -7.72 -19.49
N VAL A 182 11.88 -6.50 -19.72
CA VAL A 182 12.22 -5.52 -18.67
C VAL A 182 11.49 -4.22 -18.92
N CYS A 183 10.82 -3.71 -17.90
CA CYS A 183 10.06 -2.46 -17.95
C CYS A 183 10.50 -1.56 -16.79
N PHE A 184 11.24 -0.50 -17.10
CA PHE A 184 11.59 0.55 -16.13
C PHE A 184 10.45 1.55 -16.03
N LYS A 185 9.99 1.85 -14.81
CA LYS A 185 8.94 2.84 -14.54
C LYS A 185 9.52 3.90 -13.62
N VAL A 186 9.89 5.04 -14.21
CA VAL A 186 10.72 6.06 -13.54
C VAL A 186 9.86 7.26 -13.18
N ASP A 187 9.93 7.75 -11.93
CA ASP A 187 9.30 9.02 -11.57
C ASP A 187 10.03 10.18 -12.27
N ASP A 188 9.39 10.74 -13.30
CA ASP A 188 9.90 11.82 -14.13
C ASP A 188 9.33 13.20 -13.76
N SER A 189 8.73 13.32 -12.56
CA SER A 189 8.20 14.61 -12.08
C SER A 189 9.28 15.60 -11.63
N GLY A 190 10.55 15.18 -11.61
CA GLY A 190 11.67 16.01 -11.17
C GLY A 190 13.00 15.60 -11.80
N VAL A 191 13.88 14.99 -11.00
CA VAL A 191 15.25 14.66 -11.42
C VAL A 191 15.36 13.32 -12.18
N GLY A 192 14.26 12.58 -12.29
CA GLY A 192 14.21 11.28 -12.95
C GLY A 192 14.46 11.32 -14.45
N GLY A 193 14.26 12.45 -15.12
CA GLY A 193 14.50 12.58 -16.57
C GLY A 193 15.90 12.16 -16.99
N GLY A 194 16.92 12.49 -16.18
CA GLY A 194 18.29 12.05 -16.46
C GLY A 194 18.50 10.53 -16.34
N VAL A 195 17.71 9.85 -15.51
CA VAL A 195 17.70 8.38 -15.42
C VAL A 195 16.98 7.80 -16.63
N THR A 196 15.82 8.35 -16.99
CA THR A 196 15.05 7.98 -18.19
C THR A 196 15.89 8.10 -19.45
N ASP A 197 16.56 9.22 -19.66
CA ASP A 197 17.42 9.47 -20.82
C ASP A 197 18.56 8.46 -20.88
N ARG A 198 19.24 8.21 -19.75
CA ARG A 198 20.37 7.29 -19.71
C ARG A 198 19.95 5.84 -19.94
N LEU A 199 18.80 5.41 -19.41
CA LEU A 199 18.27 4.08 -19.66
C LEU A 199 17.92 3.89 -21.15
N ASN A 200 17.25 4.87 -21.77
CA ASN A 200 16.94 4.83 -23.20
C ASN A 200 18.19 4.81 -24.08
N GLU A 201 19.22 5.58 -23.71
CA GLU A 201 20.51 5.58 -24.41
C GLU A 201 21.14 4.19 -24.40
N VAL A 202 21.25 3.54 -23.24
CA VAL A 202 21.83 2.20 -23.11
C VAL A 202 21.00 1.14 -23.85
N ILE A 203 19.67 1.20 -23.76
CA ILE A 203 18.78 0.26 -24.48
C ILE A 203 19.02 0.33 -25.99
N ARG A 204 19.21 1.54 -26.52
CA ARG A 204 19.51 1.76 -27.95
C ARG A 204 20.93 1.31 -28.32
N GLU A 205 21.92 1.57 -27.48
CA GLU A 205 23.33 1.20 -27.74
C GLU A 205 23.60 -0.31 -27.64
N GLU A 206 22.95 -0.99 -26.70
CA GLU A 206 23.09 -2.43 -26.47
C GLU A 206 22.04 -3.26 -27.26
N GLU A 207 21.21 -2.62 -28.09
CA GLU A 207 20.14 -3.26 -28.89
C GLU A 207 19.22 -4.17 -28.05
N LEU A 208 18.79 -3.69 -26.88
CA LEU A 208 18.00 -4.46 -25.91
C LEU A 208 16.51 -4.47 -26.29
N GLU A 209 16.11 -5.29 -27.26
CA GLU A 209 14.76 -5.29 -27.87
C GLU A 209 13.59 -5.53 -26.89
N ASN A 210 13.82 -6.27 -25.79
CA ASN A 210 12.78 -6.58 -24.78
C ASN A 210 12.80 -5.64 -23.57
N TRP A 211 13.48 -4.50 -23.68
CA TRP A 211 13.64 -3.54 -22.59
C TRP A 211 12.94 -2.22 -22.95
N GLU A 212 12.15 -1.68 -22.03
CA GLU A 212 11.47 -0.41 -22.23
C GLU A 212 11.53 0.50 -20.99
N VAL A 213 11.42 1.81 -21.23
CA VAL A 213 11.35 2.82 -20.18
C VAL A 213 10.05 3.58 -20.30
N ILE A 214 9.29 3.62 -19.20
CA ILE A 214 8.04 4.36 -19.05
C ILE A 214 8.30 5.50 -18.06
N PRO A 215 8.44 6.75 -18.53
CA PRO A 215 8.44 7.90 -17.65
C PRO A 215 7.04 8.10 -17.06
N VAL A 216 6.96 8.24 -15.74
CA VAL A 216 5.71 8.44 -15.00
C VAL A 216 5.72 9.82 -14.38
N ASN A 217 4.76 10.66 -14.73
CA ASN A 217 4.58 11.95 -14.09
C ASN A 217 3.46 11.86 -13.05
N ASN A 218 3.82 11.54 -11.81
CA ASN A 218 2.85 11.41 -10.71
C ASN A 218 2.03 12.69 -10.45
N GLY A 219 2.54 13.86 -10.86
CA GLY A 219 1.87 15.15 -10.71
C GLY A 219 0.89 15.49 -11.85
N SER A 220 0.80 14.67 -12.91
CA SER A 220 -0.14 14.89 -14.00
C SER A 220 -1.59 14.66 -13.56
N SER A 221 -2.53 15.14 -14.37
CA SER A 221 -3.95 14.80 -14.21
C SER A 221 -4.14 13.28 -14.14
N SER A 222 -5.02 12.85 -13.25
CA SER A 222 -5.53 11.47 -13.18
C SER A 222 -6.35 11.16 -14.43
N ASP A 223 -6.32 9.90 -14.89
CA ASP A 223 -7.21 9.42 -15.95
C ASP A 223 -8.62 9.13 -15.40
N ASP A 224 -8.72 8.87 -14.10
CA ASP A 224 -9.98 8.71 -13.37
C ASP A 224 -10.38 10.03 -12.69
N GLU A 225 -11.62 10.47 -12.93
CA GLU A 225 -12.18 11.70 -12.37
C GLU A 225 -12.25 11.71 -10.84
N HIS A 226 -12.25 10.53 -10.18
CA HIS A 226 -12.30 10.40 -8.73
C HIS A 226 -11.00 10.81 -8.03
N TYR A 227 -9.85 10.83 -8.72
CA TYR A 227 -8.55 11.17 -8.13
C TYR A 227 -8.00 12.50 -8.63
N ASP A 228 -7.30 13.21 -7.74
CA ASP A 228 -6.76 14.54 -8.00
C ASP A 228 -5.59 14.52 -8.99
N ASN A 229 -4.76 13.48 -8.95
CA ASN A 229 -3.58 13.31 -9.79
C ASN A 229 -3.24 11.83 -10.01
N LYS A 230 -2.37 11.58 -11.00
CA LYS A 230 -1.96 10.23 -11.39
C LYS A 230 -1.29 9.45 -10.26
N GLY A 231 -0.49 10.12 -9.42
CA GLY A 231 0.13 9.49 -8.26
C GLY A 231 -0.90 8.95 -7.26
N THR A 232 -2.01 9.67 -7.05
CA THR A 232 -3.12 9.22 -6.19
C THR A 232 -3.83 8.02 -6.79
N GLU A 233 -4.06 8.02 -8.11
CA GLU A 233 -4.63 6.89 -8.85
C GLU A 233 -3.74 5.63 -8.74
N CYS A 234 -2.42 5.76 -8.96
CA CYS A 234 -1.48 4.64 -8.84
C CYS A 234 -1.46 4.05 -7.42
N TRP A 235 -1.47 4.91 -6.40
CA TRP A 235 -1.58 4.46 -5.01
C TRP A 235 -2.90 3.74 -4.74
N ALA A 236 -4.01 4.20 -5.35
CA ALA A 236 -5.31 3.56 -5.22
C ALA A 236 -5.29 2.15 -5.83
N ALA A 237 -4.66 1.95 -6.98
CA ALA A 237 -4.52 0.63 -7.58
C ALA A 237 -3.81 -0.36 -6.63
N VAL A 238 -2.74 0.07 -5.96
CA VAL A 238 -2.07 -0.78 -4.95
C VAL A 238 -2.95 -1.02 -3.74
N ARG A 239 -3.64 0.01 -3.24
CA ARG A 239 -4.61 -0.14 -2.14
C ARG A 239 -5.67 -1.18 -2.47
N ASP A 240 -6.22 -1.14 -3.67
CA ASP A 240 -7.33 -1.99 -4.10
C ASP A 240 -6.88 -3.46 -4.20
N ILE A 241 -5.68 -3.72 -4.73
CA ILE A 241 -5.07 -5.08 -4.72
C ILE A 241 -4.87 -5.58 -3.29
N LEU A 242 -4.42 -4.72 -2.37
CA LEU A 242 -4.23 -5.10 -0.97
C LEU A 242 -5.59 -5.37 -0.27
N GLN A 243 -6.63 -4.64 -0.61
CA GLN A 243 -7.99 -4.86 -0.11
C GLN A 243 -8.59 -6.17 -0.65
N GLU A 244 -8.37 -6.46 -1.93
CA GLU A 244 -8.77 -7.73 -2.54
C GLU A 244 -8.04 -8.90 -1.87
N ASN A 245 -6.72 -8.80 -1.68
CA ASN A 245 -5.93 -9.81 -0.98
C ASN A 245 -6.43 -10.06 0.45
N PHE A 246 -6.81 -9.00 1.17
CA PHE A 246 -7.41 -9.15 2.49
C PHE A 246 -8.77 -9.85 2.44
N SER A 247 -9.62 -9.46 1.49
CA SER A 247 -10.93 -10.07 1.29
C SER A 247 -10.82 -11.57 0.95
N ASP A 248 -9.85 -11.93 0.12
CA ASP A 248 -9.56 -13.31 -0.26
C ASP A 248 -9.01 -14.12 0.90
N HIS A 249 -8.13 -13.53 1.72
CA HIS A 249 -7.65 -14.16 2.95
C HIS A 249 -8.78 -14.47 3.93
N VAL A 250 -9.72 -13.53 4.14
CA VAL A 250 -10.90 -13.73 4.99
C VAL A 250 -11.80 -14.86 4.46
N GLN A 251 -11.82 -15.06 3.14
CA GLN A 251 -12.55 -16.16 2.48
C GLN A 251 -11.77 -17.48 2.45
N GLY A 252 -10.54 -17.53 2.98
CA GLY A 252 -9.69 -18.72 2.98
C GLY A 252 -9.08 -19.06 1.61
N LYS A 253 -8.97 -18.08 0.72
CA LYS A 253 -8.30 -18.23 -0.58
C LYS A 253 -6.80 -17.95 -0.45
N ASP A 254 -6.05 -18.36 -1.48
CA ASP A 254 -4.62 -18.13 -1.58
C ASP A 254 -4.32 -16.62 -1.74
N PRO A 255 -3.18 -16.14 -1.21
CA PRO A 255 -2.77 -14.75 -1.34
C PRO A 255 -2.47 -14.38 -2.79
N ILE A 256 -2.78 -13.14 -3.18
CA ILE A 256 -2.61 -12.65 -4.55
C ILE A 256 -1.47 -11.64 -4.71
N ILE A 257 -0.89 -11.17 -3.61
CA ILE A 257 0.21 -10.19 -3.59
C ILE A 257 1.21 -10.54 -2.48
N GLU A 258 2.50 -10.39 -2.78
CA GLU A 258 3.59 -10.52 -1.81
C GLU A 258 4.41 -9.23 -1.81
N LEU A 259 4.47 -8.55 -0.66
CA LEU A 259 5.36 -7.43 -0.40
C LEU A 259 6.60 -7.90 0.38
N PRO A 260 7.78 -7.27 0.19
CA PRO A 260 8.94 -7.59 0.99
C PRO A 260 8.71 -7.22 2.46
N ASP A 261 9.28 -8.01 3.36
CA ASP A 261 9.30 -7.71 4.79
C ASP A 261 10.28 -6.54 5.07
N ASP A 262 9.80 -5.33 4.82
CA ASP A 262 10.52 -4.08 4.96
C ASP A 262 9.72 -3.12 5.85
N GLU A 263 10.18 -2.92 7.07
CA GLU A 263 9.47 -2.10 8.06
C GLU A 263 9.25 -0.66 7.58
N LYS A 264 10.19 -0.10 6.81
CA LYS A 264 10.10 1.28 6.33
C LYS A 264 9.07 1.39 5.21
N LEU A 265 9.00 0.43 4.30
CA LEU A 265 7.92 0.32 3.30
C LEU A 265 6.56 0.27 3.99
N ILE A 266 6.36 -0.64 4.95
CA ILE A 266 5.09 -0.77 5.68
C ILE A 266 4.73 0.56 6.36
N SER A 267 5.71 1.24 6.99
CA SER A 267 5.48 2.54 7.62
C SER A 267 5.01 3.59 6.61
N GLN A 268 5.67 3.67 5.44
CA GLN A 268 5.38 4.66 4.43
C GLN A 268 4.02 4.43 3.76
N LEU A 269 3.65 3.17 3.49
CA LEU A 269 2.33 2.81 2.97
C LEU A 269 1.19 3.22 3.93
N THR A 270 1.42 3.07 5.23
CA THR A 270 0.35 3.09 6.24
C THR A 270 0.21 4.40 7.02
N THR A 271 1.12 5.36 6.78
CA THR A 271 1.11 6.67 7.47
C THR A 271 0.71 7.84 6.57
N ARG A 272 0.66 7.62 5.26
CA ARG A 272 0.31 8.63 4.26
C ARG A 272 -1.19 8.92 4.31
N LYS A 273 -1.53 10.19 4.49
CA LYS A 273 -2.93 10.62 4.61
C LYS A 273 -3.59 10.87 3.24
N TYR A 274 -4.91 10.93 3.21
CA TYR A 274 -5.70 11.42 2.08
C TYR A 274 -6.73 12.45 2.55
N ARG A 275 -7.21 13.26 1.60
CA ARG A 275 -8.26 14.25 1.82
C ARG A 275 -9.19 14.31 0.61
N MET A 276 -10.42 14.75 0.84
CA MET A 276 -11.31 15.15 -0.24
C MET A 276 -11.01 16.60 -0.63
N THR A 277 -10.81 16.85 -1.93
CA THR A 277 -10.62 18.20 -2.46
C THR A 277 -11.96 18.94 -2.58
N SER A 278 -11.92 20.26 -2.74
CA SER A 278 -13.13 21.06 -3.00
C SER A 278 -13.87 20.70 -4.30
N LYS A 279 -13.21 19.93 -5.19
CA LYS A 279 -13.78 19.40 -6.43
C LYS A 279 -14.37 18.00 -6.28
N GLY A 280 -14.42 17.45 -5.07
CA GLY A 280 -14.93 16.10 -4.81
C GLY A 280 -13.97 14.98 -5.25
N LYS A 281 -12.69 15.29 -5.45
CA LYS A 281 -11.64 14.31 -5.78
C LYS A 281 -10.83 13.89 -4.57
N ILE A 282 -10.40 12.64 -4.52
CA ILE A 282 -9.44 12.14 -3.53
C ILE A 282 -8.04 12.65 -3.87
N ALA A 283 -7.36 13.26 -2.89
CA ALA A 283 -5.97 13.69 -3.00
C ALA A 283 -5.15 13.09 -1.86
N LEU A 284 -3.99 12.52 -2.20
CA LEU A 284 -3.01 12.12 -1.20
C LEU A 284 -2.29 13.31 -0.58
N GLU A 285 -1.89 13.12 0.66
CA GLU A 285 -0.96 13.98 1.37
C GLU A 285 0.34 14.12 0.58
N ARG A 286 0.83 15.36 0.47
CA ARG A 286 2.06 15.67 -0.27
C ARG A 286 3.29 15.35 0.56
N LYS A 287 4.42 15.04 -0.10
CA LYS A 287 5.72 14.77 0.56
C LYS A 287 6.10 15.87 1.58
N GLU A 288 5.89 17.14 1.22
CA GLU A 288 6.15 18.28 2.11
C GLU A 288 5.24 18.35 3.35
N GLU A 289 3.99 17.88 3.23
CA GLU A 289 3.04 17.84 4.35
C GLU A 289 3.43 16.72 5.33
N MET A 290 3.91 15.58 4.81
CA MET A 290 4.48 14.49 5.62
C MET A 290 5.71 14.96 6.41
N LYS A 291 6.64 15.66 5.75
CA LYS A 291 7.85 16.22 6.39
C LYS A 291 7.50 17.18 7.54
N LYS A 292 6.48 18.02 7.36
CA LYS A 292 5.97 18.92 8.42
C LYS A 292 5.40 18.17 9.64
N ARG A 293 4.94 16.93 9.46
CA ARG A 293 4.47 16.05 10.54
C ARG A 293 5.60 15.25 11.20
N GLY A 294 6.86 15.48 10.81
CA GLY A 294 8.02 14.71 11.30
C GLY A 294 8.15 13.33 10.67
N LEU A 295 7.42 13.05 9.58
CA LEU A 295 7.52 11.81 8.84
C LEU A 295 8.52 11.95 7.68
N GLN A 296 9.17 10.85 7.33
CA GLN A 296 10.04 10.80 6.14
C GLN A 296 9.19 10.76 4.86
N SER A 297 9.82 11.16 3.75
CA SER A 297 9.23 11.00 2.41
C SER A 297 8.89 9.51 2.16
N PRO A 298 7.79 9.19 1.44
CA PRO A 298 7.35 7.82 1.20
C PRO A 298 8.10 7.13 0.05
N ASP A 299 9.43 7.30 -0.06
CA ASP A 299 10.19 6.93 -1.26
C ASP A 299 10.11 5.43 -1.62
N ARG A 300 10.09 4.53 -0.63
CA ARG A 300 9.96 3.08 -0.87
C ARG A 300 8.55 2.73 -1.32
N ALA A 301 7.54 3.33 -0.70
CA ALA A 301 6.16 3.14 -1.09
C ALA A 301 5.88 3.69 -2.49
N ASP A 302 6.40 4.87 -2.82
CA ASP A 302 6.27 5.45 -4.17
C ASP A 302 6.96 4.58 -5.22
N ALA A 303 8.16 4.03 -4.96
CA ALA A 303 8.81 3.08 -5.87
C ALA A 303 8.00 1.79 -6.08
N VAL A 304 7.40 1.23 -5.03
CA VAL A 304 6.51 0.05 -5.16
C VAL A 304 5.28 0.41 -5.98
N VAL A 305 4.64 1.55 -5.70
CA VAL A 305 3.47 2.02 -6.46
C VAL A 305 3.81 2.22 -7.93
N LEU A 306 4.96 2.83 -8.25
CA LEU A 306 5.46 2.97 -9.61
C LEU A 306 5.66 1.61 -10.29
N ALA A 307 6.14 0.59 -9.58
CA ALA A 307 6.30 -0.73 -10.16
C ALA A 307 4.96 -1.32 -10.62
N PHE A 308 3.85 -1.01 -9.96
CA PHE A 308 2.48 -1.45 -10.32
C PHE A 308 1.79 -0.58 -11.37
N TYR A 309 2.32 0.61 -11.70
CA TYR A 309 1.70 1.48 -12.69
C TYR A 309 1.66 0.83 -14.09
N GLU A 310 0.49 0.66 -14.69
CA GLU A 310 0.38 0.25 -16.10
C GLU A 310 -0.19 1.41 -16.93
N PRO A 311 0.44 1.80 -18.05
CA PRO A 311 -0.09 2.87 -18.89
C PRO A 311 -1.43 2.45 -19.51
N PRO A 312 -2.35 3.40 -19.77
CA PRO A 312 -3.70 3.10 -20.27
C PRO A 312 -3.72 2.21 -21.52
N ASP A 313 -2.80 2.43 -22.45
CA ASP A 313 -2.69 1.65 -23.71
C ASP A 313 -2.24 0.20 -23.51
N LYS A 314 -1.74 -0.15 -22.32
CA LYS A 314 -1.32 -1.50 -21.94
C LYS A 314 -2.15 -2.07 -20.78
N ASN A 315 -3.18 -1.36 -20.33
CA ASN A 315 -4.00 -1.80 -19.20
C ASN A 315 -5.07 -2.81 -19.71
N PRO A 316 -4.99 -4.10 -19.35
CA PRO A 316 -5.99 -5.09 -19.78
C PRO A 316 -7.41 -4.77 -19.26
N PHE A 317 -7.54 -3.93 -18.22
CA PHE A 317 -8.84 -3.51 -17.71
C PHE A 317 -9.53 -2.46 -18.61
N TYR A 318 -8.78 -1.61 -19.33
CA TYR A 318 -9.37 -0.57 -20.22
C TYR A 318 -9.91 -1.15 -21.53
N VAL A 319 -9.31 -2.22 -22.05
CA VAL A 319 -9.79 -2.89 -23.27
C VAL A 319 -11.21 -3.46 -23.07
N SER A 320 -11.58 -3.82 -21.85
CA SER A 320 -12.88 -4.42 -21.54
C SER A 320 -14.07 -3.45 -21.48
N VAL A 321 -13.82 -2.13 -21.36
CA VAL A 321 -14.87 -1.11 -21.20
C VAL A 321 -15.31 -0.52 -22.55
N LEU A 322 -14.51 -0.66 -23.60
CA LEU A 322 -14.86 -0.20 -24.96
C LEU A 322 -15.49 -1.31 -25.84
N GLU A 323 -15.49 -2.55 -25.39
CA GLU A 323 -16.08 -3.70 -26.10
C GLU A 323 -17.38 -4.24 -25.46
N ARG A 324 -18.07 -3.45 -24.62
CA ARG A 324 -19.40 -3.80 -24.10
C ARG A 324 -20.40 -2.66 -24.21
#